data_AF-A0A947RKG1-F1
#
_entry.id   AF-A0A947RKG1-F1
#
_cell.length_a   1.000
_cell.length_b   1.000
_cell.length_c   1.000
_cell.angle_alpha   90.00
_cell.angle_beta   90.00
_cell.angle_gamma   90.00
#
_symmetry.space_group_name_H-M   'P 1'
#
loop_
_entity.id
_entity.type
_entity.pdbx_description
1 polymer ?
#
loop_
_entity_poly.entity_id
_entity_poly.type
_entity_poly.pdbx_seq_one_letter_code
_entity_poly.pdbx_strand_id
1 'polypeptide(L)' 'MVNRTIIIFGPTAVGKSKLAIEVAKKINGEIISADSMQVYRGMDIGTAKLTADEQEGLPHHLI' A
#
# COMPACT_ATOMS: atom_id res chain seq x y z
N MET A 1 6.65 1.59 24.42
CA MET A 1 6.99 2.50 23.31
C MET A 1 5.75 2.72 22.47
N VAL A 2 5.47 3.95 22.05
CA VAL A 2 4.34 4.24 21.15
C VAL A 2 4.85 4.09 19.72
N ASN A 3 4.30 3.12 18.98
CA ASN A 3 4.57 2.99 17.55
C ASN A 3 3.81 4.10 16.82
N ARG A 4 4.51 4.82 15.94
CA ARG A 4 3.92 5.86 15.10
C ARG A 4 3.38 5.23 13.83
N THR A 5 2.13 5.53 13.50
CA THR A 5 1.45 5.03 12.28
C THR A 5 0.94 6.22 11.49
N ILE A 6 1.10 6.19 10.18
CA ILE A 6 0.53 7.16 9.24
C ILE A 6 -0.64 6.48 8.54
N ILE A 7 -1.80 7.13 8.52
CA ILE A 7 -2.97 6.63 7.80
C ILE A 7 -3.17 7.47 6.55
N ILE A 8 -3.14 6.80 5.39
CA ILE A 8 -3.46 7.38 4.09
C ILE A 8 -4.80 6.82 3.65
N PHE A 9 -5.85 7.63 3.74
CA PHE A 9 -7.21 7.25 3.37
C PHE A 9 -7.77 8.18 2.31
N GLY A 10 -8.81 7.72 1.60
CA GLY A 10 -9.47 8.47 0.54
C GLY A 10 -10.15 7.58 -0.50
N PRO A 11 -10.93 8.15 -1.43
CA PRO A 11 -11.65 7.39 -2.45
C PRO A 11 -10.75 6.53 -3.33
N THR A 12 -11.31 5.54 -4.02
CA THR A 12 -10.58 4.76 -5.04
C THR A 12 -10.09 5.69 -6.17
N ALA A 13 -8.94 5.36 -6.76
CA ALA A 13 -8.31 6.11 -7.86
C ALA A 13 -7.75 7.52 -7.54
N VAL A 14 -7.73 7.98 -6.29
CA VAL A 14 -7.09 9.27 -5.92
C VAL A 14 -5.55 9.20 -5.75
N GLY A 15 -4.92 8.07 -6.09
CA GLY A 15 -3.45 7.94 -6.04
C GLY A 15 -2.84 7.57 -4.68
N LYS A 16 -3.62 6.97 -3.77
CA LYS A 16 -3.16 6.60 -2.40
C LYS A 16 -1.91 5.73 -2.40
N SER A 17 -1.84 4.71 -3.24
CA SER A 17 -0.73 3.76 -3.27
C SER A 17 0.59 4.45 -3.63
N LYS A 18 0.55 5.37 -4.60
CA LYS A 18 1.70 6.21 -4.97
C LYS A 18 2.17 7.06 -3.79
N LEU A 19 1.26 7.73 -3.09
CA LEU A 19 1.60 8.53 -1.91
C LEU A 19 2.18 7.65 -0.79
N ALA A 20 1.65 6.45 -0.57
CA ALA A 20 2.14 5.52 0.45
C ALA A 20 3.59 5.10 0.17
N ILE A 21 3.95 4.80 -1.08
CA ILE A 21 5.33 4.50 -1.49
C ILE A 21 6.26 5.69 -1.22
N GLU A 22 5.88 6.89 -1.65
CA GLU A 22 6.70 8.10 -1.45
C GLU A 22 6.93 8.40 0.04
N VAL A 23 5.91 8.21 0.88
CA VAL A 23 6.01 8.39 2.34
C VAL A 23 6.89 7.30 2.96
N ALA A 24 6.67 6.04 2.62
CA ALA A 24 7.43 4.90 3.16
C ALA A 24 8.92 5.03 2.88
N LYS A 25 9.32 5.44 1.67
CA LYS A 25 10.72 5.72 1.33
C LYS A 25 11.36 6.79 2.22
N LYS A 26 10.63 7.87 2.51
CA LYS A 26 11.16 9.01 3.29
C LYS A 26 11.36 8.67 4.77
N ILE A 27 10.59 7.74 5.30
CA ILE A 27 10.61 7.38 6.73
C ILE A 27 11.23 6.00 6.99
N ASN A 28 11.72 5.32 5.95
CA ASN A 28 12.17 3.93 6.00
C ASN A 28 11.11 3.02 6.64
N GLY A 29 9.87 3.15 6.16
CA GLY A 29 8.69 2.46 6.67
C GLY A 29 8.22 1.33 5.76
N GLU A 30 7.22 0.61 6.25
CA GLU A 30 6.54 -0.48 5.55
C GLU A 30 5.07 -0.13 5.31
N ILE A 31 4.43 -0.77 4.34
CA ILE A 31 3.04 -0.49 3.95
C ILE A 31 2.14 -1.66 4.35
N ILE A 32 1.05 -1.36 5.05
CA ILE A 32 -0.01 -2.33 5.35
C ILE A 32 -1.24 -1.92 4.55
N SER A 33 -1.72 -2.78 3.66
CA SER A 33 -2.96 -2.50 2.92
C SER A 33 -4.15 -2.59 3.87
N ALA A 34 -5.02 -1.58 3.79
CA ALA A 34 -6.30 -1.54 4.51
C ALA A 34 -7.49 -1.70 3.54
N ASP A 35 -7.24 -2.26 2.34
CA ASP A 35 -8.28 -2.55 1.35
C ASP A 35 -8.72 -4.01 1.45
N SER A 36 -10.00 -4.21 1.79
CA SER A 36 -10.60 -5.54 1.94
C SER A 36 -10.56 -6.41 0.67
N MET A 37 -10.41 -5.81 -0.51
CA MET A 37 -10.38 -6.53 -1.78
C MET A 37 -8.98 -6.98 -2.16
N GLN A 38 -7.94 -6.30 -1.68
CA GLN A 38 -6.57 -6.63 -2.07
C GLN A 38 -6.05 -7.90 -1.41
N VAL A 39 -6.61 -8.39 -0.31
CA VAL A 39 -6.16 -9.65 0.33
C VAL A 39 -6.36 -10.91 -0.52
N TYR A 40 -7.19 -10.87 -1.56
CA TYR A 40 -7.56 -12.05 -2.35
C TYR A 40 -6.53 -12.38 -3.43
N ARG A 41 -5.92 -13.56 -3.35
CA ARG A 41 -4.94 -14.03 -4.36
C ARG A 41 -5.62 -14.21 -5.73
N GLY A 42 -4.92 -13.79 -6.79
CA GLY A 42 -5.40 -13.91 -8.18
C GLY A 42 -6.41 -12.84 -8.59
N MET A 43 -6.77 -11.90 -7.70
CA MET A 43 -7.67 -10.77 -8.02
C MET A 43 -6.89 -9.48 -8.30
N ASP A 44 -5.78 -9.55 -9.02
CA ASP A 44 -4.82 -8.45 -9.04
C ASP A 44 -5.26 -7.25 -9.89
N ILE A 45 -5.77 -7.52 -11.11
CA ILE A 45 -6.21 -6.48 -12.05
C ILE A 45 -7.46 -5.75 -11.54
N GLY A 46 -8.49 -6.49 -11.13
CA GLY A 46 -9.78 -5.91 -10.72
C GLY A 46 -9.74 -5.13 -9.40
N THR A 47 -8.70 -5.35 -8.57
CA THR A 47 -8.52 -4.68 -7.27
C THR A 47 -7.35 -3.70 -7.28
N ALA A 48 -6.81 -3.43 -8.47
CA ALA A 48 -5.70 -2.51 -8.69
C ALA A 48 -4.52 -2.76 -7.73
N LYS A 49 -4.13 -4.04 -7.55
CA LYS A 49 -2.94 -4.36 -6.77
C LYS A 49 -1.71 -3.86 -7.51
N LEU A 50 -0.78 -3.30 -6.74
CA LEU A 50 0.53 -2.94 -7.26
C LEU A 50 1.29 -4.19 -7.68
N THR A 51 1.86 -4.15 -8.88
CA THR A 51 2.85 -5.12 -9.33
C THR A 51 4.13 -5.04 -8.48
N ALA A 52 4.98 -6.06 -8.54
CA ALA A 52 6.24 -6.07 -7.80
C ALA A 52 7.15 -4.87 -8.15
N ASP A 53 7.15 -4.46 -9.42
CA ASP A 53 7.94 -3.30 -9.88
C ASP A 53 7.39 -1.99 -9.30
N GLU A 54 6.06 -1.83 -9.28
CA GLU A 54 5.40 -0.65 -8.70
C GLU A 54 5.52 -0.58 -7.18
N GLN A 55 5.74 -1.70 -6.49
CA GLN A 55 6.02 -1.71 -5.04
C GLN A 55 7.42 -1.18 -4.71
N GLU A 56 8.30 -1.04 -5.71
CA GLU A 56 9.65 -0.46 -5.57
C GLU A 56 10.50 -1.10 -4.46
N GLY A 57 10.33 -2.41 -4.24
CA GLY A 57 11.05 -3.18 -3.24
C GLY A 57 10.63 -2.91 -1.78
N LEU A 58 9.61 -2.09 -1.55
CA LEU A 58 9.09 -1.84 -0.20
C LEU A 58 8.26 -3.03 0.31
N PRO A 59 8.37 -3.40 1.60
CA PRO A 59 7.50 -4.41 2.19
C PRO A 59 6.03 -3.97 2.17
N HIS A 60 5.19 -4.80 1.56
CA HIS A 60 3.74 -4.67 1.53
C HIS A 60 3.08 -5.85 2.25
N HIS A 61 2.19 -5.55 3.17
CA HIS A 61 1.44 -6.54 3.95
C HIS A 61 -0.04 -6.52 3.60
N LEU A 62 -0.71 -7.66 3.77
CA LEU A 62 -2.15 -7.85 3.53
C LEU A 62 -2.60 -7.53 2.09
N ILE A 63 -1.80 -7.96 1.10
CA ILE A 63 -2.06 -7.87 -0.35
C ILE A 63 -2.17 -9.28 -0.98
#